data_AF-A0A8H6UIA1-F1
#
_entry.id   AF-A0A8H6UIA1-F1
#
_cell.length_a   1.000
_cell.length_b   1.000
_cell.length_c   1.000
_cell.angle_alpha   90.00
_cell.angle_beta   90.00
_cell.angle_gamma   90.00
#
_symmetry.space_group_name_H-M   'P 1'
#
loop_
_entity.id
_entity.type
_entity.pdbx_description
1 polymer ?
#
loop_
_entity_poly.entity_id
_entity_poly.type
_entity_poly.pdbx_seq_one_letter_code
_entity_poly.pdbx_strand_id
1 'polypeptide(L)'
;MGFSQGSRVAGGLLLDQQRRAALGIPKKTHIELRFGVLCMGAGAPMESDAAEDVNATPDESLNRVSLPTLHVHGLKDPFLMLGRQQLENYYDPKTATLYEVDYHHAMPWVRHEAKQLADHIRTLYKNTAKR
;
A
#
# COMPACT_ATOMS: atom_id res chain seq x y z
N MET A 1 4.27 5.61 -3.84
CA MET A 1 3.42 6.41 -2.92
C MET A 1 2.19 6.86 -3.68
N GLY A 2 1.03 6.90 -3.04
CA GLY A 2 -0.21 7.35 -3.67
C GLY A 2 -1.14 8.04 -2.67
N PHE A 3 -1.75 9.15 -3.09
CA PHE A 3 -2.74 9.90 -2.32
C PHE A 3 -4.15 9.63 -2.87
N SER A 4 -5.15 9.45 -2.00
CA SER A 4 -6.54 9.23 -2.42
C SER A 4 -6.64 8.06 -3.40
N GLN A 5 -7.21 8.25 -4.59
CA GLN A 5 -7.27 7.24 -5.65
C GLN A 5 -5.88 6.72 -6.08
N GLY A 6 -4.83 7.52 -5.94
CA GLY A 6 -3.46 7.08 -6.17
C GLY A 6 -3.02 5.94 -5.25
N SER A 7 -3.65 5.76 -4.08
CA SER A 7 -3.42 4.60 -3.22
C SER A 7 -3.75 3.29 -3.93
N ARG A 8 -4.78 3.27 -4.78
CA ARG A 8 -5.19 2.10 -5.55
C ARG A 8 -4.12 1.71 -6.57
N VAL A 9 -3.55 2.69 -7.26
CA VAL A 9 -2.45 2.47 -8.21
C VAL A 9 -1.20 1.97 -7.48
N ALA A 10 -0.82 2.63 -6.38
CA ALA A 10 0.36 2.23 -5.61
C ALA A 10 0.23 0.82 -5.02
N GLY A 11 -0.94 0.47 -4.47
CA GLY A 11 -1.23 -0.90 -4.01
C GLY A 11 -1.24 -1.91 -5.15
N GLY A 12 -1.84 -1.54 -6.29
CA GLY A 12 -1.91 -2.38 -7.49
C GLY A 12 -0.54 -2.75 -8.06
N LEU A 13 0.39 -1.79 -8.08
CA LEU A 13 1.77 -2.05 -8.52
C LEU A 13 2.51 -3.04 -7.60
N LEU A 14 2.28 -2.96 -6.28
CA LEU A 14 2.84 -3.94 -5.33
C LEU A 14 2.21 -5.32 -5.54
N LEU A 15 0.89 -5.35 -5.75
CA LEU A 15 0.12 -6.56 -5.96
C LEU A 15 0.53 -7.28 -7.26
N ASP A 16 0.69 -6.55 -8.38
CA ASP A 16 1.19 -7.10 -9.64
C ASP A 16 2.60 -7.68 -9.47
N GLN A 17 3.51 -6.95 -8.80
CA GLN A 17 4.88 -7.43 -8.60
C GLN A 17 4.91 -8.74 -7.80
N GLN A 18 4.17 -8.86 -6.68
CA GLN A 18 4.16 -10.10 -5.90
C GLN A 18 3.54 -11.27 -6.68
N ARG A 19 2.46 -11.02 -7.43
CA ARG A 19 1.74 -12.05 -8.17
C ARG A 19 2.61 -12.58 -9.31
N ARG A 20 3.26 -11.70 -10.05
CA ARG A 20 4.25 -12.09 -11.07
C ARG A 20 5.36 -12.94 -10.48
N ALA A 21 5.91 -12.53 -9.33
CA ALA A 21 6.97 -13.29 -8.67
C ALA A 21 6.49 -14.68 -8.22
N ALA A 22 5.28 -14.79 -7.66
CA ALA A 22 4.69 -16.05 -7.22
C ALA A 22 4.37 -17.00 -8.39
N LEU A 23 3.92 -16.46 -9.52
CA LEU A 23 3.57 -17.21 -10.73
C LEU A 23 4.75 -17.46 -11.69
N GLY A 24 5.95 -16.97 -11.37
CA GLY A 24 7.11 -17.05 -12.26
C GLY A 24 6.98 -16.23 -13.55
N ILE A 25 6.06 -15.25 -13.58
CA ILE A 25 5.87 -14.35 -14.73
C ILE A 25 7.02 -13.34 -14.75
N PRO A 26 7.68 -13.10 -15.90
CA PRO A 26 8.76 -12.12 -16.01
C PRO A 26 8.36 -10.72 -15.52
N LYS A 27 9.32 -10.04 -14.85
CA LYS A 27 9.17 -8.64 -14.43
C LYS A 27 9.02 -7.74 -15.67
N LYS A 28 8.07 -6.81 -15.65
CA LYS A 28 7.88 -5.78 -16.71
C LYS A 28 9.00 -4.73 -16.72
N THR A 29 9.73 -4.57 -15.60
CA THR A 29 10.79 -3.57 -15.41
C THR A 29 11.89 -4.13 -14.50
N HIS A 30 13.07 -3.51 -14.52
CA HIS A 30 14.17 -3.80 -13.60
C HIS A 30 13.97 -3.17 -12.21
N ILE A 31 12.95 -2.34 -12.04
CA ILE A 31 12.62 -1.70 -10.76
C ILE A 31 12.00 -2.73 -9.82
N GLU A 32 12.52 -2.82 -8.60
CA GLU A 32 11.96 -3.63 -7.53
C GLU A 32 11.36 -2.74 -6.44
N LEU A 33 10.04 -2.78 -6.33
CA LEU A 33 9.30 -2.07 -5.31
C LEU A 33 9.50 -2.78 -3.97
N ARG A 34 10.01 -2.04 -2.99
CA ARG A 34 10.27 -2.57 -1.64
C ARG A 34 9.12 -2.34 -0.67
N PHE A 35 8.37 -1.26 -0.84
CA PHE A 35 7.26 -0.89 0.03
C PHE A 35 6.33 0.14 -0.62
N GLY A 36 5.13 0.31 -0.04
CA GLY A 36 4.14 1.33 -0.41
C GLY A 36 3.93 2.39 0.66
N VAL A 37 3.47 3.57 0.25
CA VAL A 37 2.95 4.61 1.16
C VAL A 37 1.62 5.08 0.59
N LEU A 38 0.55 4.93 1.37
CA LEU A 38 -0.84 5.06 0.96
C LEU A 38 -1.49 6.11 1.84
N CYS A 39 -1.66 7.31 1.29
CA CYS A 39 -2.13 8.46 2.04
C CYS A 39 -3.59 8.75 1.73
N MET A 40 -4.43 8.86 2.77
CA MET A 40 -5.86 9.18 2.62
C MET A 40 -6.54 8.26 1.59
N GLY A 41 -6.16 6.97 1.62
CA GLY A 41 -6.54 5.99 0.62
C GLY A 41 -7.97 5.49 0.76
N ALA A 42 -8.47 4.84 -0.30
CA ALA A 42 -9.77 4.18 -0.33
C ALA A 42 -9.84 3.18 -1.47
N GLY A 43 -10.68 2.15 -1.29
CA GLY A 43 -11.02 1.15 -2.32
C GLY A 43 -9.92 0.12 -2.59
N ALA A 44 -10.26 -0.89 -3.39
CA ALA A 44 -9.34 -1.97 -3.76
C ALA A 44 -8.10 -1.45 -4.51
N PRO A 45 -6.92 -2.10 -4.33
CA PRO A 45 -5.81 -2.01 -5.27
C PRO A 45 -6.29 -2.12 -6.72
N MET A 46 -5.69 -1.35 -7.62
CA MET A 46 -6.01 -1.43 -9.03
C MET A 46 -5.44 -2.72 -9.60
N GLU A 47 -6.31 -3.51 -10.24
CA GLU A 47 -5.92 -4.77 -10.85
C GLU A 47 -5.08 -4.53 -12.11
N SER A 48 -4.28 -5.54 -12.45
CA SER A 48 -3.43 -5.58 -13.65
C SER A 48 -3.67 -6.88 -14.40
N ASP A 49 -3.14 -7.01 -15.61
CA ASP A 49 -3.32 -8.22 -16.45
C ASP A 49 -2.90 -9.52 -15.74
N ALA A 50 -1.91 -9.47 -14.83
CA ALA A 50 -1.48 -10.65 -14.06
C ALA A 50 -2.57 -11.17 -13.10
N ALA A 51 -3.63 -10.39 -12.85
CA ALA A 51 -4.78 -10.84 -12.08
C ALA A 51 -5.57 -11.94 -12.79
N GLU A 52 -5.58 -11.96 -14.14
CA GLU A 52 -6.25 -13.02 -14.89
C GLU A 52 -5.58 -14.38 -14.66
N ASP A 53 -4.25 -14.42 -14.63
CA ASP A 53 -3.49 -15.63 -14.34
C ASP A 53 -3.67 -16.10 -12.88
N VAL A 54 -3.81 -15.16 -11.92
CA VAL A 54 -4.07 -15.48 -10.51
C VAL A 54 -5.47 -16.02 -10.28
N ASN A 55 -6.48 -15.54 -10.99
CA ASN A 55 -7.86 -16.05 -10.85
C ASN A 55 -7.97 -17.54 -11.26
N ALA A 56 -6.98 -18.07 -11.99
CA ALA A 56 -6.87 -19.50 -12.27
C ALA A 56 -6.21 -20.31 -11.13
N THR A 57 -5.60 -19.64 -10.15
CA THR A 57 -4.93 -20.25 -8.99
C THR A 57 -5.76 -20.06 -7.71
N PRO A 58 -6.03 -21.10 -6.90
CA PRO A 58 -6.87 -20.98 -5.70
C PRO A 58 -6.23 -20.24 -4.51
N ASP A 59 -5.02 -19.70 -4.64
CA ASP A 59 -4.28 -19.13 -3.50
C ASP A 59 -4.76 -17.72 -3.16
N GLU A 60 -5.71 -17.63 -2.23
CA GLU A 60 -6.25 -16.36 -1.73
C GLU A 60 -5.17 -15.45 -1.11
N SER A 61 -4.02 -15.99 -0.68
CA SER A 61 -2.93 -15.17 -0.14
C SER A 61 -2.35 -14.20 -1.17
N LEU A 62 -2.51 -14.50 -2.47
CA LEU A 62 -2.09 -13.64 -3.57
C LEU A 62 -3.04 -12.47 -3.83
N ASN A 63 -4.20 -12.41 -3.16
CA ASN A 63 -5.20 -11.35 -3.31
C ASN A 63 -5.00 -10.19 -2.33
N ARG A 64 -4.10 -10.32 -1.37
CA ARG A 64 -3.71 -9.25 -0.44
C ARG A 64 -2.30 -8.78 -0.72
N VAL A 65 -2.06 -7.48 -0.62
CA VAL A 65 -0.71 -6.91 -0.70
C VAL A 65 0.06 -7.33 0.55
N SER A 66 1.07 -8.17 0.35
CA SER A 66 1.94 -8.71 1.40
C SER A 66 3.25 -7.92 1.54
N LEU A 67 3.62 -7.11 0.54
CA LEU A 67 4.76 -6.21 0.65
C LEU A 67 4.51 -5.13 1.73
N PRO A 68 5.57 -4.65 2.41
CA PRO A 68 5.43 -3.64 3.45
C PRO A 68 4.72 -2.37 2.96
N THR A 69 3.77 -1.86 3.75
CA THR A 69 3.06 -0.61 3.45
C THR A 69 2.96 0.29 4.66
N LEU A 70 2.95 1.60 4.42
CA LEU A 70 2.54 2.62 5.39
C LEU A 70 1.20 3.22 4.95
N HIS A 71 0.17 3.06 5.76
CA HIS A 71 -1.14 3.65 5.57
C HIS A 71 -1.25 4.91 6.42
N VAL A 72 -1.54 6.04 5.79
CA VAL A 72 -1.75 7.32 6.46
C VAL A 72 -3.24 7.64 6.42
N HIS A 73 -3.87 7.71 7.59
CA HIS A 73 -5.31 7.96 7.73
C HIS A 73 -5.54 9.31 8.41
N GLY A 74 -6.39 10.13 7.81
CA GLY A 74 -6.84 11.40 8.37
C GLY A 74 -8.05 11.17 9.28
N LEU A 75 -7.94 11.51 10.55
CA LEU A 75 -9.03 11.33 11.52
C LEU A 75 -10.24 12.22 11.23
N LYS A 76 -10.07 13.28 10.43
CA LYS A 76 -11.14 14.17 9.94
C LYS A 76 -11.45 13.94 8.45
N ASP A 77 -10.89 12.90 7.84
CA ASP A 77 -11.16 12.58 6.44
C ASP A 77 -12.59 12.01 6.31
N PRO A 78 -13.48 12.60 5.48
CA PRO A 78 -14.81 12.04 5.24
C PRO A 78 -14.78 10.61 4.67
N PHE A 79 -13.67 10.17 4.10
CA PHE A 79 -13.46 8.83 3.55
C PHE A 79 -12.70 7.87 4.48
N LEU A 80 -12.45 8.25 5.75
CA LEU A 80 -11.69 7.44 6.71
C LEU A 80 -12.18 5.98 6.80
N MET A 81 -13.50 5.77 6.80
CA MET A 81 -14.07 4.42 6.85
C MET A 81 -13.68 3.58 5.63
N LEU A 82 -13.61 4.18 4.44
CA LEU A 82 -13.15 3.51 3.22
C LEU A 82 -11.65 3.21 3.26
N GLY A 83 -10.86 4.08 3.89
CA GLY A 83 -9.43 3.84 4.14
C GLY A 83 -9.19 2.68 5.10
N ARG A 84 -9.96 2.61 6.20
CA ARG A 84 -9.94 1.48 7.15
C ARG A 84 -10.33 0.16 6.47
N GLN A 85 -11.41 0.16 5.69
CA GLN A 85 -11.80 -1.00 4.88
C GLN A 85 -10.73 -1.38 3.85
N GLN A 86 -10.09 -0.39 3.21
CA GLN A 86 -9.00 -0.66 2.28
C GLN A 86 -7.87 -1.42 2.98
N LEU A 87 -7.40 -0.94 4.13
CA LEU A 87 -6.36 -1.59 4.93
C LEU A 87 -6.77 -3.01 5.35
N GLU A 88 -7.97 -3.17 5.91
CA GLU A 88 -8.46 -4.44 6.45
C GLU A 88 -8.69 -5.51 5.37
N ASN A 89 -9.17 -5.13 4.20
CA ASN A 89 -9.60 -6.09 3.18
C ASN A 89 -8.50 -6.49 2.20
N TYR A 90 -7.53 -5.60 1.95
CA TYR A 90 -6.59 -5.78 0.82
C TYR A 90 -5.11 -5.83 1.20
N TYR A 91 -4.75 -5.64 2.47
CA TYR A 91 -3.35 -5.63 2.90
C TYR A 91 -3.12 -6.67 4.00
N ASP A 92 -1.92 -7.24 4.06
CA ASP A 92 -1.53 -8.18 5.12
C ASP A 92 -1.25 -7.41 6.42
N PRO A 93 -1.96 -7.68 7.53
CA PRO A 93 -1.75 -6.99 8.80
C PRO A 93 -0.34 -7.20 9.39
N LYS A 94 0.41 -8.22 8.94
CA LYS A 94 1.80 -8.46 9.40
C LYS A 94 2.80 -7.51 8.76
N THR A 95 2.48 -6.88 7.64
CA THR A 95 3.39 -6.02 6.88
C THR A 95 2.85 -4.61 6.65
N ALA A 96 1.55 -4.39 6.87
CA ALA A 96 0.93 -3.08 6.88
C ALA A 96 1.18 -2.36 8.21
N THR A 97 1.58 -1.09 8.12
CA THR A 97 1.74 -0.17 9.25
C THR A 97 0.73 0.95 9.12
N LEU A 98 0.01 1.28 10.20
CA LEU A 98 -0.94 2.40 10.24
C LEU A 98 -0.33 3.61 10.94
N TYR A 99 -0.54 4.80 10.37
CA TYR A 99 -0.22 6.10 10.94
C TYR A 99 -1.45 7.01 10.82
N GLU A 100 -2.09 7.32 11.96
CA GLU A 100 -3.24 8.22 12.00
C GLU A 100 -2.80 9.66 12.30
N VAL A 101 -3.40 10.62 11.60
CA VAL A 101 -3.10 12.06 11.72
C VAL A 101 -4.39 12.87 11.87
N ASP A 102 -4.35 14.00 12.59
CA ASP A 102 -5.53 14.85 12.81
C ASP A 102 -5.85 15.80 11.63
N TYR A 103 -5.89 15.22 10.42
CA TYR A 103 -6.10 15.92 9.15
C TYR A 103 -7.41 15.50 8.48
N HIS A 104 -7.93 16.40 7.65
CA HIS A 104 -8.96 16.07 6.66
C HIS A 104 -8.35 15.29 5.48
N HIS A 105 -9.02 15.25 4.33
CA HIS A 105 -8.50 14.62 3.10
C HIS A 105 -7.31 15.40 2.50
N ALA A 106 -6.15 15.39 3.16
CA ALA A 106 -4.94 16.11 2.77
C ALA A 106 -3.66 15.48 3.33
N MET A 107 -2.51 15.84 2.74
CA MET A 107 -1.20 15.45 3.26
C MET A 107 -0.82 16.33 4.47
N PRO A 108 -0.08 15.79 5.46
CA PRO A 108 0.49 16.60 6.53
C PRO A 108 1.37 17.73 5.98
N TRP A 109 1.04 18.99 6.31
CA TRP A 109 1.78 20.17 5.84
C TRP A 109 2.50 20.91 6.96
N VAL A 110 2.10 20.72 8.22
CA VAL A 110 2.82 21.30 9.35
C VAL A 110 4.16 20.59 9.48
N ARG A 111 5.24 21.38 9.60
CA ARG A 111 6.63 20.90 9.54
C ARG A 111 6.91 19.70 10.45
N HIS A 112 6.40 19.71 11.67
CA HIS A 112 6.66 18.64 12.63
C HIS A 112 5.98 17.32 12.22
N GLU A 113 4.77 17.37 11.67
CA GLU A 113 3.99 16.21 11.21
C GLU A 113 4.51 15.70 9.87
N ALA A 114 4.88 16.59 8.96
CA ALA A 114 5.58 16.23 7.72
C ALA A 114 6.90 15.51 8.03
N LYS A 115 7.62 15.95 9.08
CA LYS A 115 8.82 15.26 9.56
C LYS A 115 8.49 13.87 10.13
N GLN A 116 7.44 13.73 10.93
CA GLN A 116 7.01 12.43 11.45
C GLN A 116 6.66 11.46 10.33
N LEU A 117 5.90 11.89 9.32
CA LEU A 117 5.62 11.07 8.13
C LEU A 117 6.92 10.61 7.45
N ALA A 118 7.87 11.52 7.25
CA ALA A 118 9.16 11.18 6.65
C ALA A 118 9.95 10.16 7.51
N ASP A 119 9.88 10.26 8.84
CA ASP A 119 10.54 9.33 9.75
C ASP A 119 9.89 7.93 9.75
N HIS A 120 8.55 7.85 9.63
CA HIS A 120 7.86 6.58 9.39
C HIS A 120 8.31 5.92 8.08
N ILE A 121 8.39 6.70 6.99
CA ILE A 121 8.87 6.19 5.69
C ILE A 121 10.30 5.68 5.78
N ARG A 122 11.20 6.42 6.44
CA ARG A 122 12.60 5.98 6.66
C ARG A 122 12.66 4.70 7.49
N THR A 123 11.81 4.58 8.51
CA THR A 123 11.73 3.39 9.36
C THR A 123 11.26 2.18 8.55
N LEU A 124 10.22 2.34 7.75
CA LEU A 124 9.72 1.29 6.85
C LEU A 124 10.81 0.84 5.88
N TYR A 125 11.52 1.78 5.24
CA TYR A 125 12.65 1.48 4.36
C TYR A 125 13.77 0.69 5.06
N LYS A 126 14.17 1.09 6.28
CA LYS A 126 15.20 0.37 7.05
C LYS A 126 14.76 -1.07 7.36
N ASN A 127 13.48 -1.28 7.63
CA ASN A 127 12.95 -2.61 7.92
C ASN A 127 12.93 -3.51 6.68
N THR A 128 12.74 -2.94 5.49
CA THR A 128 12.82 -3.73 4.23
C THR A 128 14.25 -4.07 3.83
N ALA A 129 15.23 -3.24 4.21
CA ALA A 129 16.65 -3.48 3.91
C ALA A 129 17.31 -4.57 4.78
N LYS A 130 16.63 -5.03 5.86
CA LYS A 130 17.11 -6.09 6.76
C LYS A 130 16.58 -7.49 6.41
N ARG A 131 15.74 -7.60 5.38
CA ARG A 131 15.18 -8.87 4.90
C ARG A 131 16.05 -9.49 3.82
#